data_AF-A0A926ABH0-F1
#
_entry.id   AF-A0A926ABH0-F1
#
_cell.length_a   1.000
_cell.length_b   1.000
_cell.length_c   1.000
_cell.angle_alpha   90.00
_cell.angle_beta   90.00
_cell.angle_gamma   90.00
#
_symmetry.space_group_name_H-M   'P 1'
#
loop_
_entity.id
_entity.type
_entity.pdbx_description
1 polymer ?
#
loop_
_entity_poly.entity_id
_entity_poly.type
_entity_poly.pdbx_seq_one_letter_code
_entity_poly.pdbx_strand_id
1 'polypeptide(L)'
;SVPATNSPLAFRIYRADQPSGPFSHLLTLSADTRTFTDTDLNDGCQYLYEVAAVYPTNVTRSAPFAILSSASSNLVANSGFEDNNDSHWDKWFTGDIDWTNMVTSTNVFYQGRKSMEICLNSNANNGSISQFGQYGVPNSSMPTTPGQLYSFGGFFKSGGLTQPTTHWIEWSSTQTGLNPNARPSRPYPGYFTPHFSPGTAATPWTYANRVLVLPAGFPNVELTHWFTAVAPASGSIHLDNFFFRALPTPSATNWTDLIPLRSSWRYTLLPPGGNWFAKNFNDSNWSVGQAKFGTGGGPTGIATPLVPYLPAYYFRRTFVLPFAPCEELLLAATCTDAGLPLEIYLNGTRLATTGIEATTSHGNEIQYFDLAPFLDLLQPGVNTIAVMLNNSAGLDWDDVAFDVSLKTIVKSTSRTSLSIGSISAEPGAAASVSGPMQIGLNLSAPPDSLWRVESANQITGPWQLVEVITNSSTGTLTLQDYGQNGRTPPSSSGSRFYRLIPN
;
A
#
# COMPACT_ATOMS: atom_id res chain seq x y z
N SER A 1 39.21 -9.72 21.00
CA SER A 1 39.50 -8.35 20.54
C SER A 1 39.42 -8.33 19.03
N VAL A 2 38.44 -7.63 18.46
CA VAL A 2 38.33 -7.46 16.99
C VAL A 2 39.21 -6.26 16.59
N PRO A 3 40.13 -6.38 15.62
CA PRO A 3 40.94 -5.24 15.19
C PRO A 3 40.05 -4.19 14.50
N ALA A 4 40.14 -2.96 14.98
CA ALA A 4 39.62 -1.77 14.32
C ALA A 4 40.59 -1.36 13.21
N THR A 5 40.24 -1.53 11.93
CA THR A 5 40.80 -0.73 10.81
C THR A 5 40.09 -0.88 9.46
N ASN A 6 39.25 -1.90 9.22
CA ASN A 6 38.57 -2.04 7.92
C ASN A 6 37.15 -1.46 7.94
N SER A 7 37.05 -0.14 8.13
CA SER A 7 35.80 0.57 7.84
C SER A 7 35.70 0.83 6.34
N PRO A 8 34.58 0.46 5.68
CA PRO A 8 34.38 0.78 4.28
C PRO A 8 34.34 2.29 4.08
N LEU A 9 34.85 2.77 2.94
CA LEU A 9 34.76 4.17 2.51
C LEU A 9 33.34 4.54 2.05
N ALA A 10 32.60 3.56 1.53
CA ALA A 10 31.25 3.71 1.00
C ALA A 10 30.57 2.34 0.85
N PHE A 11 29.25 2.36 0.66
CA PHE A 11 28.47 1.18 0.26
C PHE A 11 27.84 1.41 -1.12
N ARG A 12 27.96 0.45 -2.03
CA ARG A 12 27.25 0.46 -3.32
C ARG A 12 26.07 -0.48 -3.27
N ILE A 13 24.91 -0.02 -3.71
CA ILE A 13 23.71 -0.83 -3.81
C ILE A 13 23.52 -1.25 -5.26
N TYR A 14 23.29 -2.54 -5.49
CA TYR A 14 22.95 -3.08 -6.79
C TYR A 14 21.61 -3.80 -6.73
N ARG A 15 20.84 -3.74 -7.82
CA ARG A 15 19.57 -4.44 -7.97
C ARG A 15 19.51 -5.21 -9.27
N ALA A 16 18.85 -6.36 -9.26
CA ALA A 16 18.45 -7.11 -10.43
C ALA A 16 16.96 -7.46 -10.37
N ASP A 17 16.31 -7.43 -11.53
CA ASP A 17 14.88 -7.78 -11.67
C ASP A 17 14.69 -9.30 -11.86
N GLN A 18 15.80 -10.06 -11.99
CA GLN A 18 15.81 -11.51 -12.18
C GLN A 18 16.99 -12.13 -11.42
N PRO A 19 16.87 -13.38 -10.92
CA PRO A 19 17.92 -14.04 -10.14
C PRO A 19 19.29 -14.16 -10.83
N SER A 20 19.30 -14.21 -12.16
CA SER A 20 20.50 -14.30 -12.98
C SER A 20 21.17 -12.94 -13.25
N GLY A 21 20.63 -11.85 -12.71
CA GLY A 21 21.05 -10.51 -13.09
C GLY A 21 20.56 -10.11 -14.51
N PRO A 22 21.14 -9.04 -15.08
CA PRO A 22 22.29 -8.30 -14.57
C PRO A 22 21.97 -7.46 -13.31
N PHE A 23 22.92 -7.37 -12.38
CA PHE A 23 22.85 -6.46 -11.24
C PHE A 23 23.30 -5.07 -11.65
N SER A 24 22.35 -4.15 -11.72
CA SER A 24 22.56 -2.74 -12.04
C SER A 24 22.95 -1.97 -10.78
N HIS A 25 23.99 -1.13 -10.88
CA HIS A 25 24.36 -0.24 -9.79
C HIS A 25 23.30 0.86 -9.64
N LEU A 26 22.64 0.91 -8.49
CA LEU A 26 21.63 1.91 -8.18
C LEU A 26 22.29 3.20 -7.67
N LEU A 27 23.09 3.09 -6.61
CA LEU A 27 23.75 4.25 -6.00
C LEU A 27 24.94 3.86 -5.11
N THR A 28 25.74 4.88 -4.76
CA THR A 28 26.80 4.81 -3.75
C THR A 28 26.42 5.66 -2.54
N LEU A 29 26.39 5.04 -1.36
CA LEU A 29 26.09 5.62 -0.05
C LEU A 29 27.38 5.85 0.74
N SER A 30 27.38 6.83 1.63
CA SER A 30 28.48 7.10 2.54
C SER A 30 28.69 5.97 3.56
N ALA A 31 29.90 5.86 4.10
CA ALA A 31 30.29 4.83 5.07
C ALA A 31 29.44 4.80 6.36
N ASP A 32 28.82 5.92 6.73
CA ASP A 32 27.97 6.10 7.91
C ASP A 32 26.49 5.79 7.65
N THR A 33 26.08 5.62 6.38
CA THR A 33 24.70 5.24 6.05
C THR A 33 24.39 3.81 6.56
N ARG A 34 23.21 3.62 7.14
CA ARG A 34 22.75 2.33 7.69
C ARG A 34 21.46 1.81 7.08
N THR A 35 20.73 2.65 6.34
CA THR A 35 19.46 2.33 5.72
C THR A 35 19.39 2.93 4.32
N PHE A 36 18.70 2.25 3.42
CA PHE A 36 18.40 2.71 2.07
C PHE A 36 16.99 2.25 1.72
N THR A 37 16.20 3.16 1.15
CA THR A 37 14.87 2.85 0.62
C THR A 37 14.94 2.92 -0.89
N ASP A 38 14.75 1.78 -1.54
CA ASP A 38 14.59 1.73 -2.99
C ASP A 38 13.14 2.04 -3.34
N THR A 39 12.92 3.18 -3.98
CA THR A 39 11.60 3.62 -4.43
C THR A 39 11.32 3.26 -5.87
N ASP A 40 12.31 2.73 -6.61
CA ASP A 40 12.19 2.36 -8.02
C ASP A 40 11.78 0.88 -8.15
N LEU A 41 10.67 0.51 -7.52
CA LEU A 41 10.19 -0.86 -7.46
C LEU A 41 8.73 -0.96 -7.92
N ASN A 42 8.45 -1.99 -8.72
CA ASN A 42 7.12 -2.39 -9.10
C ASN A 42 6.53 -3.15 -7.92
N ASP A 43 5.41 -2.70 -7.38
CA ASP A 43 4.80 -3.30 -6.19
C ASP A 43 4.42 -4.78 -6.40
N GLY A 44 4.71 -5.64 -5.42
CA GLY A 44 4.48 -7.08 -5.53
C GLY A 44 5.50 -7.83 -6.40
N CYS A 45 6.51 -7.15 -6.97
CA CYS A 45 7.62 -7.78 -7.66
C CYS A 45 8.79 -8.10 -6.71
N GLN A 46 9.42 -9.25 -6.93
CA GLN A 46 10.62 -9.61 -6.22
C GLN A 46 11.85 -9.06 -6.95
N TYR A 47 12.69 -8.34 -6.22
CA TYR A 47 13.96 -7.81 -6.67
C TYR A 47 15.10 -8.46 -5.91
N LEU A 48 16.24 -8.67 -6.56
CA LEU A 48 17.45 -9.15 -5.89
C LEU A 48 18.40 -7.98 -5.67
N TYR A 49 18.98 -7.91 -4.48
CA TYR A 49 19.93 -6.89 -4.09
C TYR A 49 21.28 -7.46 -3.73
N GLU A 50 22.33 -6.70 -4.05
CA GLU A 50 23.66 -6.86 -3.48
C GLU A 50 24.10 -5.55 -2.84
N VAL A 51 24.68 -5.63 -1.64
CA VAL A 51 25.34 -4.50 -1.00
C VAL A 51 26.84 -4.73 -1.08
N ALA A 52 27.58 -3.79 -1.66
CA ALA A 52 29.02 -3.89 -1.77
C ALA A 52 29.73 -2.87 -0.88
N ALA A 53 30.56 -3.36 0.04
CA ALA A 53 31.48 -2.54 0.82
C ALA A 53 32.66 -2.12 -0.06
N VAL A 54 32.89 -0.82 -0.17
CA VAL A 54 34.01 -0.24 -0.92
C VAL A 54 35.13 0.11 0.04
N TYR A 55 36.31 -0.47 -0.17
CA TYR A 55 37.54 -0.18 0.58
C TYR A 55 38.55 0.55 -0.32
N PRO A 56 39.64 1.11 0.22
CA PRO A 56 40.66 1.78 -0.60
C PRO A 56 41.26 0.89 -1.69
N THR A 57 41.31 -0.43 -1.46
CA THR A 57 42.04 -1.38 -2.32
C THR A 57 41.13 -2.38 -3.03
N ASN A 58 39.88 -2.55 -2.61
CA ASN A 58 38.97 -3.52 -3.20
C ASN A 58 37.49 -3.19 -2.94
N VAL A 59 36.61 -3.97 -3.56
CA VAL A 59 35.17 -3.94 -3.32
C VAL A 59 34.73 -5.36 -3.00
N THR A 60 33.99 -5.54 -1.90
CA THR A 60 33.45 -6.84 -1.50
C THR A 60 31.93 -6.79 -1.55
N ARG A 61 31.31 -7.68 -2.33
CA ARG A 61 29.85 -7.79 -2.44
C ARG A 61 29.29 -8.78 -1.43
N SER A 62 28.09 -8.51 -0.93
CA SER A 62 27.27 -9.52 -0.24
C SER A 62 26.85 -10.63 -1.21
N ALA A 63 26.39 -11.75 -0.67
CA ALA A 63 25.55 -12.64 -1.47
C ALA A 63 24.27 -11.88 -1.91
N PRO A 64 23.72 -12.16 -3.10
CA PRO A 64 22.41 -11.65 -3.47
C PRO A 64 21.35 -12.06 -2.45
N PHE A 65 20.47 -11.13 -2.10
CA PHE A 65 19.30 -11.42 -1.29
C PHE A 65 18.06 -10.80 -1.94
N ALA A 66 16.92 -11.49 -1.82
CA ALA A 66 15.68 -11.03 -2.41
C ALA A 66 14.91 -10.11 -1.46
N ILE A 67 14.36 -9.02 -2.02
CA ILE A 67 13.38 -8.17 -1.38
C ILE A 67 12.13 -8.20 -2.26
N LEU A 68 10.99 -8.55 -1.68
CA LEU A 68 9.69 -8.31 -2.31
C LEU A 68 9.35 -6.84 -2.10
N SER A 69 9.18 -6.08 -3.19
CA SER A 69 8.64 -4.73 -3.11
C SER A 69 7.27 -4.81 -2.45
N SER A 70 7.14 -4.04 -1.37
CA SER A 70 6.11 -4.25 -0.37
C SER A 70 4.79 -3.64 -0.81
N ALA A 71 3.97 -4.40 -1.51
CA ALA A 71 2.53 -4.24 -1.35
C ALA A 71 2.09 -4.83 0.00
N SER A 72 1.05 -4.26 0.62
CA SER A 72 0.36 -4.91 1.72
C SER A 72 0.01 -6.34 1.33
N SER A 73 0.09 -7.26 2.29
CA SER A 73 -0.11 -8.71 2.11
C SER A 73 -1.42 -9.14 1.46
N ASN A 74 -2.35 -8.23 1.50
CA ASN A 74 -3.76 -8.34 1.21
C ASN A 74 -4.14 -7.52 -0.04
N LEU A 75 -3.13 -7.12 -0.82
CA LEU A 75 -3.34 -6.43 -2.09
C LEU A 75 -4.07 -7.37 -3.07
N VAL A 76 -5.18 -6.88 -3.61
CA VAL A 76 -5.97 -7.57 -4.64
C VAL A 76 -5.57 -7.06 -6.02
N ALA A 77 -5.35 -5.75 -6.15
CA ALA A 77 -4.78 -5.15 -7.35
C ALA A 77 -4.02 -3.86 -7.01
N ASN A 78 -2.93 -3.59 -7.73
CA ASN A 78 -2.23 -2.30 -7.71
C ASN A 78 -1.80 -1.94 -9.14
N SER A 79 -1.82 -0.65 -9.42
CA SER A 79 -1.19 -0.07 -10.58
C SER A 79 -0.31 1.07 -10.10
N GLY A 80 0.96 0.75 -9.90
CA GLY A 80 2.03 1.75 -9.84
C GLY A 80 2.43 2.28 -11.22
N PHE A 81 1.70 1.89 -12.29
CA PHE A 81 1.98 2.31 -13.68
C PHE A 81 3.40 2.04 -14.20
N GLU A 82 4.11 1.10 -13.57
CA GLU A 82 5.52 0.83 -13.85
C GLU A 82 5.77 -0.15 -15.02
N ASP A 83 4.93 -1.17 -15.15
CA ASP A 83 5.17 -2.31 -16.06
C ASP A 83 5.03 -1.95 -17.54
N ASN A 84 3.97 -1.24 -17.93
CA ASN A 84 3.72 -0.81 -19.30
C ASN A 84 2.85 0.45 -19.31
N ASN A 85 2.32 0.86 -20.47
CA ASN A 85 1.62 2.14 -20.53
C ASN A 85 0.31 2.19 -19.74
N ASP A 86 -0.24 1.02 -19.39
CA ASP A 86 -1.61 0.84 -18.96
C ASP A 86 -1.68 0.09 -17.61
N SER A 87 -0.67 -0.70 -17.24
CA SER A 87 -0.49 -1.40 -15.96
C SER A 87 -1.78 -1.99 -15.38
N HIS A 88 -2.50 -2.76 -16.19
CA HIS A 88 -3.78 -3.40 -15.86
C HIS A 88 -5.00 -2.46 -15.76
N TRP A 89 -4.85 -1.18 -16.10
CA TRP A 89 -5.96 -0.26 -16.36
C TRP A 89 -6.17 -0.14 -17.85
N ASP A 90 -7.35 -0.54 -18.30
CA ASP A 90 -7.76 -0.33 -19.67
C ASP A 90 -8.34 1.09 -19.80
N LYS A 91 -8.02 1.80 -20.89
CA LYS A 91 -8.50 3.17 -21.07
C LYS A 91 -9.83 3.13 -21.79
N TRP A 92 -10.89 3.11 -21.02
CA TRP A 92 -12.21 2.92 -21.60
C TRP A 92 -12.75 4.21 -22.21
N PHE A 93 -13.25 4.08 -23.44
CA PHE A 93 -13.93 5.13 -24.21
C PHE A 93 -15.36 5.35 -23.67
N THR A 94 -15.53 5.48 -22.36
CA THR A 94 -16.82 5.88 -21.77
C THR A 94 -16.97 7.40 -21.73
N GLY A 95 -16.02 8.13 -22.32
CA GLY A 95 -15.96 9.58 -22.31
C GLY A 95 -15.39 10.30 -23.53
N ASP A 96 -15.17 11.60 -23.33
CA ASP A 96 -14.72 12.60 -24.32
C ASP A 96 -13.20 12.84 -24.26
N ILE A 97 -12.48 12.09 -23.41
CA ILE A 97 -11.01 12.14 -23.36
C ILE A 97 -10.47 11.19 -24.41
N ASP A 98 -9.71 11.73 -25.35
CA ASP A 98 -9.01 10.93 -26.37
C ASP A 98 -8.01 9.97 -25.71
N TRP A 99 -7.92 8.72 -26.18
CA TRP A 99 -6.94 7.74 -25.69
C TRP A 99 -5.50 8.28 -25.75
N THR A 100 -5.18 9.10 -26.76
CA THR A 100 -3.87 9.75 -26.91
C THR A 100 -3.56 10.78 -25.83
N ASN A 101 -4.58 11.20 -25.06
CA ASN A 101 -4.45 12.08 -23.90
C ASN A 101 -4.40 11.32 -22.57
N MET A 102 -4.39 9.98 -22.60
CA MET A 102 -4.20 9.14 -21.41
C MET A 102 -2.91 8.35 -21.62
N VAL A 103 -1.80 8.88 -21.14
CA VAL A 103 -0.46 8.40 -21.48
C VAL A 103 0.40 8.23 -20.24
N THR A 104 1.47 7.47 -20.38
CA THR A 104 2.43 7.27 -19.32
C THR A 104 3.36 8.47 -19.20
N SER A 105 3.51 9.00 -18.00
CA SER A 105 4.43 10.09 -17.70
C SER A 105 5.68 9.54 -17.02
N THR A 106 6.86 9.80 -17.57
CA THR A 106 8.16 9.42 -16.96
C THR A 106 8.83 10.58 -16.23
N ASN A 107 8.22 11.77 -16.24
CA ASN A 107 8.79 12.99 -15.64
C ASN A 107 8.04 13.43 -14.38
N VAL A 108 6.82 12.94 -14.20
CA VAL A 108 5.95 13.27 -13.07
C VAL A 108 5.38 11.98 -12.54
N PHE A 109 5.98 11.44 -11.49
CA PHE A 109 5.56 10.22 -10.80
C PHE A 109 5.74 10.40 -9.28
N TYR A 110 5.03 9.61 -8.49
CA TYR A 110 5.10 9.67 -7.02
C TYR A 110 6.25 8.80 -6.52
N GLN A 111 6.24 7.53 -6.91
CA GLN A 111 7.27 6.53 -6.63
C GLN A 111 7.48 5.73 -7.93
N GLY A 112 8.51 4.89 -7.99
CA GLY A 112 8.84 4.17 -9.21
C GLY A 112 9.54 5.04 -10.25
N ARG A 113 9.11 4.94 -11.50
CA ARG A 113 9.66 5.60 -12.70
C ARG A 113 8.58 6.27 -13.53
N LYS A 114 7.31 5.94 -13.30
CA LYS A 114 6.21 6.31 -14.19
C LYS A 114 4.93 6.57 -13.41
N SER A 115 4.04 7.34 -14.02
CA SER A 115 2.65 7.47 -13.59
C SER A 115 1.74 7.41 -14.81
N MET A 116 0.43 7.32 -14.58
CA MET A 116 -0.56 7.67 -15.60
C MET A 116 -0.75 9.19 -15.61
N GLU A 117 -0.78 9.79 -16.80
CA GLU A 117 -1.15 11.19 -17.05
C GLU A 117 -2.42 11.23 -17.90
N ILE A 118 -3.42 11.95 -17.41
CA ILE A 118 -4.68 12.24 -18.08
C ILE A 118 -4.68 13.73 -18.43
N CYS A 119 -4.56 14.03 -19.71
CA CYS A 119 -4.59 15.38 -20.25
C CYS A 119 -6.02 15.76 -20.63
N LEU A 120 -6.56 16.76 -19.94
CA LEU A 120 -7.83 17.38 -20.30
C LEU A 120 -7.60 18.39 -21.42
N ASN A 121 -8.46 18.37 -22.43
CA ASN A 121 -8.45 19.32 -23.54
C ASN A 121 -9.86 19.88 -23.76
N SER A 122 -10.25 20.84 -22.93
CA SER A 122 -11.60 21.41 -22.89
C SER A 122 -12.67 20.36 -22.53
N ASN A 123 -12.37 19.48 -21.57
CA ASN A 123 -13.30 18.45 -21.10
C ASN A 123 -14.04 18.91 -19.83
N ALA A 124 -15.31 18.53 -19.67
CA ALA A 124 -16.13 18.95 -18.53
C ALA A 124 -16.36 17.81 -17.52
N ASN A 125 -17.10 16.76 -17.89
CA ASN A 125 -17.46 15.66 -16.99
C ASN A 125 -17.23 14.33 -17.68
N ASN A 126 -16.41 13.44 -17.11
CA ASN A 126 -16.23 12.14 -17.71
C ASN A 126 -15.56 11.03 -16.90
N GLY A 127 -15.63 9.81 -17.43
CA GLY A 127 -14.75 8.69 -17.07
C GLY A 127 -13.47 8.70 -17.93
N SER A 128 -12.41 8.02 -17.49
CA SER A 128 -11.17 7.95 -18.27
C SER A 128 -10.54 6.56 -18.32
N ILE A 129 -10.15 6.00 -17.17
CA ILE A 129 -9.48 4.71 -17.07
C ILE A 129 -10.23 3.82 -16.09
N SER A 130 -10.19 2.51 -16.33
CA SER A 130 -10.83 1.52 -15.48
C SER A 130 -9.90 0.33 -15.22
N GLN A 131 -9.85 -0.12 -13.98
CA GLN A 131 -9.10 -1.29 -13.57
C GLN A 131 -9.90 -2.56 -13.75
N PHE A 132 -9.27 -3.54 -14.39
CA PHE A 132 -9.80 -4.88 -14.60
C PHE A 132 -8.80 -5.93 -14.09
N GLY A 133 -9.30 -7.05 -13.57
CA GLY A 133 -8.52 -8.05 -12.84
C GLY A 133 -7.38 -8.72 -13.63
N GLN A 134 -7.33 -8.61 -14.97
CA GLN A 134 -6.25 -9.16 -15.79
C GLN A 134 -6.12 -8.47 -17.17
N TYR A 135 -4.88 -8.22 -17.60
CA TYR A 135 -4.55 -7.62 -18.90
C TYR A 135 -4.98 -8.53 -20.05
N GLY A 136 -5.68 -7.97 -21.05
CA GLY A 136 -6.06 -8.68 -22.28
C GLY A 136 -7.33 -9.54 -22.21
N VAL A 137 -8.08 -9.48 -21.11
CA VAL A 137 -9.38 -10.15 -20.99
C VAL A 137 -10.46 -9.07 -20.84
N PRO A 138 -11.23 -8.77 -21.90
CA PRO A 138 -12.39 -7.90 -21.78
C PRO A 138 -13.30 -8.44 -20.67
N ASN A 139 -13.66 -7.59 -19.69
CA ASN A 139 -14.53 -7.90 -18.55
C ASN A 139 -13.90 -8.67 -17.37
N SER A 140 -12.59 -8.59 -17.12
CA SER A 140 -12.01 -9.16 -15.89
C SER A 140 -12.35 -8.27 -14.69
N SER A 141 -13.15 -8.76 -13.73
CA SER A 141 -13.43 -8.04 -12.49
C SER A 141 -12.55 -8.54 -11.35
N MET A 142 -12.33 -7.71 -10.33
CA MET A 142 -11.60 -8.10 -9.13
C MET A 142 -12.53 -8.87 -8.20
N PRO A 143 -12.21 -10.12 -7.82
CA PRO A 143 -13.05 -10.89 -6.91
C PRO A 143 -13.06 -10.26 -5.52
N THR A 144 -14.20 -10.38 -4.86
CA THR A 144 -14.40 -9.82 -3.53
C THR A 144 -15.24 -10.73 -2.64
N THR A 145 -15.06 -10.59 -1.33
CA THR A 145 -15.86 -11.27 -0.31
C THR A 145 -16.85 -10.28 0.31
N PRO A 146 -18.16 -10.43 0.09
CA PRO A 146 -19.14 -9.61 0.78
C PRO A 146 -19.01 -9.68 2.31
N GLY A 147 -19.14 -8.55 2.99
CA GLY A 147 -18.94 -8.40 4.44
C GLY A 147 -17.47 -8.19 4.85
N GLN A 148 -16.51 -8.37 3.95
CA GLN A 148 -15.10 -8.08 4.20
C GLN A 148 -14.84 -6.57 4.12
N LEU A 149 -13.90 -6.10 4.94
CA LEU A 149 -13.40 -4.72 4.88
C LEU A 149 -12.40 -4.59 3.72
N TYR A 150 -12.54 -3.56 2.90
CA TYR A 150 -11.63 -3.22 1.80
C TYR A 150 -11.20 -1.77 1.89
N SER A 151 -9.99 -1.49 1.37
CA SER A 151 -9.49 -0.15 1.11
C SER A 151 -9.16 -0.01 -0.37
N PHE A 152 -9.45 1.15 -0.93
CA PHE A 152 -9.13 1.46 -2.32
C PHE A 152 -8.91 2.95 -2.53
N GLY A 153 -8.07 3.29 -3.51
CA GLY A 153 -7.61 4.65 -3.71
C GLY A 153 -6.26 4.70 -4.39
N GLY A 154 -5.53 5.80 -4.21
CA GLY A 154 -4.22 6.00 -4.81
C GLY A 154 -3.70 7.42 -4.59
N PHE A 155 -2.66 7.79 -5.33
CA PHE A 155 -2.08 9.13 -5.30
C PHE A 155 -2.51 9.92 -6.52
N PHE A 156 -2.93 11.16 -6.29
CA PHE A 156 -3.31 12.11 -7.33
C PHE A 156 -2.38 13.32 -7.31
N LYS A 157 -2.16 13.92 -8.49
CA LYS A 157 -1.48 15.21 -8.62
C LYS A 157 -2.07 16.00 -9.78
N SER A 158 -2.31 17.29 -9.56
CA SER A 158 -2.58 18.23 -10.66
C SER A 158 -1.28 18.84 -11.16
N GLY A 159 -1.08 18.82 -12.48
CA GLY A 159 -0.04 19.59 -13.19
C GLY A 159 -0.38 21.07 -13.35
N GLY A 160 -1.57 21.49 -12.90
CA GLY A 160 -2.16 22.79 -13.17
C GLY A 160 -3.29 22.68 -14.19
N LEU A 161 -4.40 23.35 -13.92
CA LEU A 161 -5.64 23.26 -14.70
C LEU A 161 -6.18 24.65 -15.01
N THR A 162 -6.88 24.79 -16.13
CA THR A 162 -7.56 26.05 -16.47
C THR A 162 -8.81 26.31 -15.64
N GLN A 163 -9.40 25.26 -15.06
CA GLN A 163 -10.59 25.31 -14.21
C GLN A 163 -10.44 24.31 -13.04
N PRO A 164 -11.03 24.59 -11.86
CA PRO A 164 -11.14 23.60 -10.80
C PRO A 164 -11.87 22.33 -11.25
N THR A 165 -11.38 21.19 -10.80
CA THR A 165 -11.98 19.87 -11.07
C THR A 165 -12.15 19.09 -9.78
N THR A 166 -12.97 18.04 -9.83
CA THR A 166 -13.06 17.00 -8.81
C THR A 166 -12.90 15.66 -9.48
N HIS A 167 -11.92 14.89 -9.01
CA HIS A 167 -11.56 13.56 -9.49
C HIS A 167 -11.90 12.53 -8.42
N TRP A 168 -12.29 11.33 -8.82
CA TRP A 168 -12.59 10.26 -7.87
C TRP A 168 -12.48 8.87 -8.48
N ILE A 169 -12.35 7.84 -7.63
CA ILE A 169 -12.41 6.43 -8.05
C ILE A 169 -13.73 5.83 -7.63
N GLU A 170 -14.58 5.53 -8.58
CA GLU A 170 -15.80 4.79 -8.32
C GLU A 170 -15.53 3.29 -8.39
N TRP A 171 -16.20 2.51 -7.54
CA TRP A 171 -16.32 1.08 -7.74
C TRP A 171 -17.68 0.71 -8.34
N SER A 172 -17.66 -0.17 -9.33
CA SER A 172 -18.81 -0.84 -9.92
C SER A 172 -18.71 -2.35 -9.76
N SER A 173 -19.76 -3.07 -10.18
CA SER A 173 -19.77 -4.53 -10.18
C SER A 173 -20.65 -5.00 -11.31
N THR A 174 -20.05 -5.45 -12.41
CA THR A 174 -20.79 -6.01 -13.54
C THR A 174 -20.98 -7.51 -13.35
N GLN A 175 -22.11 -8.03 -13.82
CA GLN A 175 -22.31 -9.48 -13.92
C GLN A 175 -21.30 -10.07 -14.89
N THR A 176 -20.70 -11.18 -14.52
CA THR A 176 -19.77 -11.92 -15.39
C THR A 176 -20.27 -13.35 -15.56
N GLY A 177 -19.71 -14.08 -16.54
CA GLY A 177 -20.01 -15.51 -16.69
C GLY A 177 -19.68 -16.33 -15.43
N LEU A 178 -18.71 -15.88 -14.62
CA LEU A 178 -18.36 -16.49 -13.34
C LEU A 178 -19.26 -16.05 -12.18
N ASN A 179 -19.79 -14.82 -12.23
CA ASN A 179 -20.61 -14.22 -11.18
C ASN A 179 -21.96 -13.72 -11.72
N PRO A 180 -22.90 -14.62 -12.07
CA PRO A 180 -24.12 -14.28 -12.79
C PRO A 180 -25.26 -13.71 -11.92
N ASN A 181 -25.09 -13.64 -10.59
CA ASN A 181 -26.16 -13.20 -9.70
C ASN A 181 -26.65 -11.77 -10.01
N ALA A 182 -27.91 -11.46 -9.79
CA ALA A 182 -28.37 -10.07 -9.85
C ALA A 182 -27.65 -9.24 -8.78
N ARG A 183 -27.20 -8.02 -9.14
CA ARG A 183 -26.57 -7.10 -8.20
C ARG A 183 -27.65 -6.28 -7.48
N PRO A 184 -27.56 -6.12 -6.14
CA PRO A 184 -28.46 -5.20 -5.42
C PRO A 184 -28.28 -3.75 -5.88
N SER A 185 -29.25 -2.89 -5.53
CA SER A 185 -29.07 -1.45 -5.67
C SER A 185 -27.88 -0.99 -4.81
N ARG A 186 -27.02 -0.15 -5.38
CA ARG A 186 -25.84 0.34 -4.67
C ARG A 186 -26.26 1.25 -3.50
N PRO A 187 -25.63 1.14 -2.32
CA PRO A 187 -25.98 1.97 -1.16
C PRO A 187 -25.68 3.45 -1.43
N TYR A 188 -26.59 4.34 -1.03
CA TYR A 188 -26.44 5.80 -1.14
C TYR A 188 -25.69 6.37 0.09
N PRO A 189 -24.86 7.43 -0.05
CA PRO A 189 -24.44 8.07 -1.29
C PRO A 189 -23.60 7.11 -2.13
N GLY A 190 -24.07 6.88 -3.36
CA GLY A 190 -23.53 5.88 -4.26
C GLY A 190 -22.03 6.11 -4.38
N TYR A 191 -21.26 5.05 -4.06
CA TYR A 191 -19.86 4.85 -4.41
C TYR A 191 -18.78 5.10 -3.37
N PHE A 192 -19.07 5.64 -2.16
CA PHE A 192 -18.08 5.86 -1.08
C PHE A 192 -16.67 6.07 -1.64
N THR A 193 -16.48 7.14 -2.40
CA THR A 193 -15.34 7.28 -3.31
C THR A 193 -14.31 8.27 -2.77
N PRO A 194 -13.01 8.00 -2.91
CA PRO A 194 -11.99 8.98 -2.57
C PRO A 194 -12.02 10.12 -3.58
N HIS A 195 -12.21 11.34 -3.10
CA HIS A 195 -12.21 12.54 -3.94
C HIS A 195 -10.86 13.26 -3.87
N PHE A 196 -10.46 13.85 -5.00
CA PHE A 196 -9.36 14.80 -5.14
C PHE A 196 -9.87 16.04 -5.91
N SER A 197 -9.97 17.18 -5.24
CA SER A 197 -10.55 18.41 -5.80
C SER A 197 -9.51 19.54 -5.92
N PRO A 198 -8.61 19.50 -6.91
CA PRO A 198 -7.63 20.56 -7.10
C PRO A 198 -8.29 21.85 -7.61
N GLY A 199 -7.70 22.98 -7.22
CA GLY A 199 -7.94 24.25 -7.90
C GLY A 199 -7.24 24.30 -9.27
N THR A 200 -6.90 25.50 -9.71
CA THR A 200 -6.19 25.72 -10.98
C THR A 200 -4.67 25.56 -10.86
N ALA A 201 -4.11 25.73 -9.67
CA ALA A 201 -2.68 25.59 -9.43
C ALA A 201 -2.25 24.11 -9.42
N ALA A 202 -1.01 23.86 -9.82
CA ALA A 202 -0.39 22.55 -9.64
C ALA A 202 -0.32 22.19 -8.15
N THR A 203 -0.50 20.90 -7.83
CA THR A 203 -0.50 20.39 -6.46
C THR A 203 0.72 19.50 -6.21
N PRO A 204 1.11 19.25 -4.94
CA PRO A 204 1.89 18.07 -4.61
C PRO A 204 1.07 16.79 -4.85
N TRP A 205 1.75 15.64 -4.81
CA TRP A 205 1.08 14.34 -4.75
C TRP A 205 0.27 14.25 -3.47
N THR A 206 -0.97 13.80 -3.62
CA THR A 206 -1.95 13.73 -2.54
C THR A 206 -2.60 12.35 -2.54
N TYR A 207 -2.49 11.66 -1.41
CA TYR A 207 -3.11 10.37 -1.19
C TYR A 207 -4.62 10.51 -0.99
N ALA A 208 -5.41 9.65 -1.62
CA ALA A 208 -6.85 9.61 -1.40
C ALA A 208 -7.29 8.15 -1.36
N ASN A 209 -8.00 7.76 -0.30
CA ASN A 209 -8.55 6.42 -0.18
C ASN A 209 -9.90 6.38 0.53
N ARG A 210 -10.57 5.24 0.38
CA ARG A 210 -11.78 4.91 1.11
C ARG A 210 -11.72 3.50 1.62
N VAL A 211 -12.23 3.35 2.84
CA VAL A 211 -12.42 2.05 3.47
C VAL A 211 -13.91 1.77 3.53
N LEU A 212 -14.33 0.60 3.03
CA LEU A 212 -15.72 0.15 3.12
C LEU A 212 -15.82 -1.31 3.53
N VAL A 213 -16.94 -1.65 4.17
CA VAL A 213 -17.38 -3.04 4.25
C VAL A 213 -18.14 -3.34 2.96
N LEU A 214 -17.69 -4.32 2.20
CA LEU A 214 -18.32 -4.62 0.92
C LEU A 214 -19.75 -5.15 1.16
N PRO A 215 -20.79 -4.56 0.54
CA PRO A 215 -22.16 -5.00 0.80
C PRO A 215 -22.44 -6.42 0.27
N ALA A 216 -23.46 -7.07 0.84
CA ALA A 216 -23.97 -8.34 0.33
C ALA A 216 -24.32 -8.25 -1.16
N GLY A 217 -24.09 -9.33 -1.92
CA GLY A 217 -24.47 -9.43 -3.34
C GLY A 217 -23.46 -8.86 -4.36
N PHE A 218 -22.30 -8.37 -3.90
CA PHE A 218 -21.20 -7.90 -4.75
C PHE A 218 -19.97 -8.83 -4.64
N PRO A 219 -19.91 -9.94 -5.40
CA PRO A 219 -18.81 -10.91 -5.35
C PRO A 219 -17.59 -10.50 -6.19
N ASN A 220 -17.69 -9.39 -6.90
CA ASN A 220 -16.59 -8.78 -7.63
C ASN A 220 -16.81 -7.28 -7.73
N VAL A 221 -15.73 -6.54 -7.99
CA VAL A 221 -15.77 -5.10 -8.29
C VAL A 221 -14.90 -4.75 -9.50
N GLU A 222 -15.18 -3.62 -10.10
CA GLU A 222 -14.32 -2.91 -11.05
C GLU A 222 -14.08 -1.52 -10.46
N LEU A 223 -12.91 -0.94 -10.69
CA LEU A 223 -12.62 0.44 -10.31
C LEU A 223 -12.54 1.32 -11.55
N THR A 224 -13.09 2.53 -11.49
CA THR A 224 -13.08 3.48 -12.61
C THR A 224 -12.75 4.87 -12.09
N HIS A 225 -11.85 5.56 -12.76
CA HIS A 225 -11.60 6.97 -12.53
C HIS A 225 -12.63 7.84 -13.26
N TRP A 226 -13.16 8.80 -12.53
CA TRP A 226 -14.11 9.80 -13.00
C TRP A 226 -13.67 11.20 -12.60
N PHE A 227 -14.16 12.20 -13.32
CA PHE A 227 -14.00 13.59 -12.96
C PHE A 227 -15.17 14.47 -13.39
N THR A 228 -15.28 15.62 -12.72
CA THR A 228 -16.16 16.73 -13.08
C THR A 228 -15.37 18.04 -13.02
N ALA A 229 -15.74 19.00 -13.84
CA ALA A 229 -15.15 20.33 -13.88
C ALA A 229 -16.26 21.38 -13.80
N VAL A 230 -15.97 22.50 -13.13
CA VAL A 230 -16.93 23.62 -13.02
C VAL A 230 -17.24 24.28 -14.36
N ALA A 231 -16.32 24.14 -15.32
CA ALA A 231 -16.43 24.51 -16.73
C ALA A 231 -15.41 23.66 -17.52
N PRO A 232 -15.50 23.57 -18.86
CA PRO A 232 -14.52 22.82 -19.66
C PRO A 232 -13.07 23.17 -19.28
N ALA A 233 -12.34 22.16 -18.80
CA ALA A 233 -11.00 22.28 -18.25
C ALA A 233 -9.94 21.73 -19.22
N SER A 234 -8.76 22.32 -19.16
CA SER A 234 -7.56 21.81 -19.82
C SER A 234 -6.40 21.74 -18.84
N GLY A 235 -5.48 20.80 -19.06
CA GLY A 235 -4.31 20.55 -18.21
C GLY A 235 -4.20 19.09 -17.79
N SER A 236 -3.14 18.76 -17.04
CA SER A 236 -2.80 17.36 -16.75
C SER A 236 -3.15 16.97 -15.31
N ILE A 237 -3.69 15.76 -15.17
CA ILE A 237 -3.88 15.06 -13.90
C ILE A 237 -3.03 13.80 -13.94
N HIS A 238 -2.26 13.58 -12.89
CA HIS A 238 -1.41 12.41 -12.74
C HIS A 238 -1.99 11.49 -11.67
N LEU A 239 -1.98 10.19 -11.97
CA LEU A 239 -2.44 9.11 -11.11
C LEU A 239 -1.28 8.14 -10.89
N ASP A 240 -1.08 7.72 -9.64
CA ASP A 240 -0.01 6.79 -9.30
C ASP A 240 -0.36 5.91 -8.07
N ASN A 241 0.22 4.71 -8.01
CA ASN A 241 0.05 3.73 -6.93
C ASN A 241 -1.43 3.51 -6.55
N PHE A 242 -2.29 3.28 -7.54
CA PHE A 242 -3.71 3.00 -7.30
C PHE A 242 -3.91 1.55 -6.91
N PHE A 243 -4.67 1.31 -5.84
CA PHE A 243 -4.80 0.00 -5.25
C PHE A 243 -6.25 -0.35 -4.91
N PHE A 244 -6.49 -1.65 -4.83
CA PHE A 244 -7.63 -2.29 -4.20
C PHE A 244 -7.10 -3.40 -3.30
N ARG A 245 -7.40 -3.36 -1.99
CA ARG A 245 -6.87 -4.33 -1.02
C ARG A 245 -7.87 -4.68 0.06
N ALA A 246 -7.88 -5.94 0.48
CA ALA A 246 -8.65 -6.36 1.64
C ALA A 246 -7.97 -5.82 2.91
N LEU A 247 -8.73 -5.55 3.97
CA LEU A 247 -8.22 -5.22 5.30
C LEU A 247 -8.76 -6.23 6.31
N PRO A 248 -7.98 -6.62 7.33
CA PRO A 248 -8.56 -7.31 8.49
C PRO A 248 -9.69 -6.48 9.09
N THR A 249 -10.73 -7.14 9.61
CA THR A 249 -11.82 -6.42 10.27
C THR A 249 -11.26 -5.56 11.41
N PRO A 250 -11.87 -4.41 11.76
CA PRO A 250 -11.32 -3.53 12.80
C PRO A 250 -11.25 -4.17 14.20
N SER A 251 -12.00 -5.25 14.40
CA SER A 251 -12.03 -6.08 15.61
C SER A 251 -11.12 -7.31 15.56
N ALA A 252 -10.34 -7.51 14.48
CA ALA A 252 -9.43 -8.63 14.36
C ALA A 252 -8.35 -8.60 15.46
N THR A 253 -7.96 -9.77 15.95
CA THR A 253 -7.05 -9.91 17.10
C THR A 253 -5.59 -9.64 16.80
N ASN A 254 -5.22 -9.56 15.51
CA ASN A 254 -3.86 -9.24 15.07
C ASN A 254 -3.56 -7.73 15.09
N TRP A 255 -4.58 -6.87 15.28
CA TRP A 255 -4.36 -5.44 15.48
C TRP A 255 -3.70 -5.17 16.83
N THR A 256 -2.68 -4.32 16.81
CA THR A 256 -2.14 -3.66 18.01
C THR A 256 -2.71 -2.24 18.08
N ASP A 257 -3.43 -1.94 19.15
CA ASP A 257 -3.91 -0.59 19.44
C ASP A 257 -2.73 0.30 19.87
N LEU A 258 -2.38 1.29 19.03
CA LEU A 258 -1.39 2.32 19.36
C LEU A 258 -2.04 3.46 20.14
N ILE A 259 -3.24 3.84 19.72
CA ILE A 259 -4.10 4.82 20.38
C ILE A 259 -5.52 4.26 20.33
N PRO A 260 -6.10 3.81 21.44
CA PRO A 260 -7.52 3.46 21.50
C PRO A 260 -8.41 4.72 21.39
N LEU A 261 -9.65 4.56 20.92
CA LEU A 261 -10.70 5.57 21.15
C LEU A 261 -10.81 5.86 22.65
N ARG A 262 -11.33 7.04 23.02
CA ARG A 262 -11.42 7.50 24.42
C ARG A 262 -10.07 7.72 25.12
N SER A 263 -8.99 7.82 24.35
CA SER A 263 -7.67 8.19 24.87
C SER A 263 -7.65 9.63 25.40
N SER A 264 -6.71 9.92 26.29
CA SER A 264 -6.43 11.29 26.73
C SER A 264 -5.57 12.03 25.71
N TRP A 265 -5.88 13.29 25.44
CA TRP A 265 -5.15 14.16 24.52
C TRP A 265 -4.76 15.45 25.22
N ARG A 266 -3.61 16.00 24.82
CA ARG A 266 -3.30 17.41 25.06
C ARG A 266 -3.98 18.24 23.99
N TYR A 267 -4.59 19.36 24.36
CA TYR A 267 -5.30 20.21 23.42
C TYR A 267 -5.15 21.70 23.75
N THR A 268 -5.30 22.52 22.72
CA THR A 268 -5.41 23.99 22.82
C THR A 268 -6.54 24.48 21.93
N LEU A 269 -7.19 25.54 22.38
CA LEU A 269 -8.24 26.27 21.67
C LEU A 269 -7.72 27.58 21.05
N LEU A 270 -6.49 27.95 21.38
CA LEU A 270 -5.77 29.05 20.77
C LEU A 270 -4.86 28.51 19.68
N PRO A 271 -4.69 29.24 18.55
CA PRO A 271 -3.71 28.89 17.52
C PRO A 271 -2.34 28.64 18.15
N PRO A 272 -1.78 27.43 18.01
CA PRO A 272 -0.48 27.12 18.60
C PRO A 272 0.64 27.81 17.83
N GLY A 273 1.81 27.93 18.46
CA GLY A 273 3.01 28.44 17.79
C GLY A 273 3.42 27.58 16.59
N GLY A 274 4.32 28.11 15.76
CA GLY A 274 4.87 27.37 14.62
C GLY A 274 5.47 26.02 15.02
N ASN A 275 5.39 25.03 14.13
CA ASN A 275 5.91 23.67 14.34
C ASN A 275 5.32 22.92 15.54
N TRP A 276 4.11 23.27 16.00
CA TRP A 276 3.43 22.56 17.09
C TRP A 276 3.24 21.06 16.84
N PHE A 277 3.19 20.64 15.57
CA PHE A 277 3.10 19.24 15.16
C PHE A 277 4.43 18.47 15.25
N ALA A 278 5.56 19.14 15.50
CA ALA A 278 6.88 18.51 15.60
C ALA A 278 6.97 17.53 16.78
N LYS A 279 7.80 16.49 16.62
CA LYS A 279 8.00 15.43 17.61
C LYS A 279 8.47 15.94 18.98
N ASN A 280 9.28 17.00 19.01
CA ASN A 280 9.87 17.57 20.24
C ASN A 280 9.17 18.84 20.73
N PHE A 281 8.00 19.21 20.18
CA PHE A 281 7.28 20.39 20.66
C PHE A 281 6.81 20.19 22.10
N ASN A 282 7.05 21.21 22.93
CA ASN A 282 6.68 21.23 24.34
C ASN A 282 5.23 21.72 24.50
N ASP A 283 4.32 20.79 24.72
CA ASP A 283 2.90 21.04 24.98
C ASP A 283 2.52 20.87 26.46
N SER A 284 3.50 20.97 27.38
CA SER A 284 3.25 20.82 28.82
C SER A 284 2.20 21.80 29.36
N ASN A 285 2.11 22.99 28.77
CA ASN A 285 1.13 24.04 29.10
C ASN A 285 -0.24 23.84 28.45
N TRP A 286 -0.42 22.84 27.59
CA TRP A 286 -1.73 22.55 26.99
C TRP A 286 -2.62 21.83 27.98
N SER A 287 -3.92 22.10 27.88
CA SER A 287 -4.94 21.39 28.64
C SER A 287 -4.93 19.91 28.30
N VAL A 288 -5.31 19.06 29.25
CA VAL A 288 -5.47 17.62 29.03
C VAL A 288 -6.95 17.28 29.16
N GLY A 289 -7.47 16.49 28.22
CA GLY A 289 -8.85 16.01 28.25
C GLY A 289 -8.93 14.56 27.78
N GLN A 290 -10.04 13.90 28.07
CA GLN A 290 -10.35 12.59 27.54
C GLN A 290 -11.24 12.74 26.30
N ALA A 291 -10.92 12.04 25.21
CA ALA A 291 -11.83 11.93 24.08
C ALA A 291 -13.08 11.13 24.50
N LYS A 292 -14.26 11.34 23.92
CA LYS A 292 -14.58 12.24 22.81
C LYS A 292 -14.66 13.70 23.28
N PHE A 293 -13.96 14.59 22.58
CA PHE A 293 -14.08 16.03 22.77
C PHE A 293 -15.24 16.55 21.94
N GLY A 294 -15.90 17.62 22.39
CA GLY A 294 -16.93 18.21 21.54
C GLY A 294 -17.79 19.29 22.18
N THR A 295 -18.68 19.83 21.36
CA THR A 295 -19.69 20.84 21.72
C THR A 295 -20.90 20.69 20.80
N GLY A 296 -21.98 21.40 21.10
CA GLY A 296 -23.22 21.32 20.33
C GLY A 296 -24.22 20.30 20.84
N GLY A 297 -25.31 20.13 20.09
CA GLY A 297 -26.45 19.29 20.44
C GLY A 297 -26.48 17.94 19.73
N GLY A 298 -25.76 17.79 18.61
CA GLY A 298 -25.71 16.57 17.81
C GLY A 298 -24.72 15.51 18.35
N PRO A 299 -23.46 15.88 18.66
CA PRO A 299 -22.49 14.93 19.18
C PRO A 299 -22.89 14.34 20.53
N THR A 300 -22.84 13.01 20.63
CA THR A 300 -23.15 12.29 21.88
C THR A 300 -21.90 11.72 22.53
N GLY A 301 -22.00 11.44 23.84
CA GLY A 301 -20.93 10.79 24.60
C GLY A 301 -19.69 11.65 24.78
N ILE A 302 -19.83 12.98 24.77
CA ILE A 302 -18.73 13.93 25.00
C ILE A 302 -18.19 13.76 26.43
N ALA A 303 -16.90 13.49 26.54
CA ALA A 303 -16.18 13.40 27.81
C ALA A 303 -15.48 14.72 28.16
N THR A 304 -15.01 15.47 27.15
CA THR A 304 -14.39 16.79 27.35
C THR A 304 -15.13 17.85 26.53
N PRO A 305 -15.94 18.72 27.17
CA PRO A 305 -16.60 19.83 26.48
C PRO A 305 -15.59 20.84 25.90
N LEU A 306 -15.89 21.36 24.72
CA LEU A 306 -15.11 22.40 24.04
C LEU A 306 -15.88 23.72 23.98
N VAL A 307 -15.13 24.82 23.88
CA VAL A 307 -15.72 26.14 23.58
C VAL A 307 -16.19 26.13 22.12
N PRO A 308 -17.46 26.46 21.82
CA PRO A 308 -17.99 26.44 20.46
C PRO A 308 -17.53 27.63 19.61
N TYR A 309 -17.82 27.55 18.31
CA TYR A 309 -17.64 28.58 17.28
C TYR A 309 -16.19 28.99 17.03
N LEU A 310 -15.24 28.11 17.38
CA LEU A 310 -13.84 28.31 17.04
C LEU A 310 -13.55 27.83 15.62
N PRO A 311 -12.63 28.49 14.89
CA PRO A 311 -12.27 28.09 13.52
C PRO A 311 -11.45 26.81 13.45
N ALA A 312 -10.83 26.40 14.57
CA ALA A 312 -10.07 25.16 14.64
C ALA A 312 -9.86 24.71 16.09
N TYR A 313 -9.60 23.41 16.23
CA TYR A 313 -9.22 22.75 17.48
C TYR A 313 -7.95 21.93 17.26
N TYR A 314 -7.03 22.00 18.22
CA TYR A 314 -5.70 21.40 18.07
C TYR A 314 -5.47 20.33 19.14
N PHE A 315 -5.07 19.14 18.71
CA PHE A 315 -4.88 17.98 19.56
C PHE A 315 -3.50 17.37 19.34
N ARG A 316 -2.84 16.93 20.42
CA ARG A 316 -1.55 16.23 20.39
C ARG A 316 -1.55 15.04 21.34
N ARG A 317 -0.88 13.97 20.93
CA ARG A 317 -0.63 12.79 21.76
C ARG A 317 0.64 12.07 21.34
N THR A 318 1.38 11.58 22.33
CA THR A 318 2.45 10.60 22.12
C THR A 318 1.92 9.19 22.28
N PHE A 319 2.47 8.25 21.51
CA PHE A 319 2.17 6.81 21.63
C PHE A 319 3.44 5.98 21.43
N VAL A 320 3.42 4.74 21.89
CA VAL A 320 4.56 3.82 21.76
C VAL A 320 4.24 2.81 20.67
N LEU A 321 5.14 2.68 19.71
CA LEU A 321 5.14 1.60 18.75
C LEU A 321 6.06 0.48 19.26
N PRO A 322 5.52 -0.67 19.70
CA PRO A 322 6.33 -1.72 20.33
C PRO A 322 7.18 -2.54 19.36
N PHE A 323 6.91 -2.47 18.05
CA PHE A 323 7.59 -3.26 17.02
C PHE A 323 7.72 -2.50 15.69
N ALA A 324 8.67 -2.91 14.86
CA ALA A 324 8.74 -2.56 13.45
C ALA A 324 9.50 -3.67 12.70
N PRO A 325 9.31 -3.85 11.37
CA PRO A 325 8.42 -3.08 10.50
C PRO A 325 6.93 -3.38 10.73
N CYS A 326 6.07 -2.47 10.29
CA CYS A 326 4.61 -2.60 10.29
C CYS A 326 4.13 -2.84 8.85
N GLU A 327 3.00 -3.54 8.67
CA GLU A 327 2.40 -3.76 7.34
C GLU A 327 1.03 -3.08 7.16
N GLU A 328 0.37 -2.71 8.27
CA GLU A 328 -0.90 -1.99 8.24
C GLU A 328 -0.87 -0.81 9.20
N LEU A 329 -1.54 0.28 8.81
CA LEU A 329 -1.82 1.43 9.66
C LEU A 329 -3.28 1.84 9.42
N LEU A 330 -4.12 1.65 10.43
CA LEU A 330 -5.55 1.96 10.35
C LEU A 330 -5.87 3.06 11.36
N LEU A 331 -6.42 4.16 10.87
CA LEU A 331 -7.02 5.20 11.69
C LEU A 331 -8.53 5.02 11.70
N ALA A 332 -9.15 5.16 12.88
CA ALA A 332 -10.59 5.32 12.97
C ALA A 332 -10.91 6.68 13.58
N ALA A 333 -11.89 7.39 13.05
CA ALA A 333 -12.30 8.71 13.51
C ALA A 333 -13.78 8.72 13.86
N THR A 334 -14.14 9.47 14.90
CA THR A 334 -15.51 9.89 15.21
C THR A 334 -15.49 11.41 15.40
N CYS A 335 -15.60 12.14 14.29
CA CYS A 335 -15.41 13.58 14.27
C CYS A 335 -16.48 14.27 13.45
N THR A 336 -16.79 15.51 13.82
CA THR A 336 -17.60 16.40 12.99
C THR A 336 -16.80 17.60 12.60
N ASP A 337 -17.06 18.04 11.38
CA ASP A 337 -16.69 19.35 10.90
C ASP A 337 -17.85 19.89 10.05
N ALA A 338 -17.75 21.18 9.71
CA ALA A 338 -18.63 21.86 8.79
C ALA A 338 -18.20 21.66 7.31
N GLY A 339 -17.73 20.47 6.94
CA GLY A 339 -17.28 20.09 5.59
C GLY A 339 -15.77 20.23 5.32
N LEU A 340 -14.91 20.20 6.33
CA LEU A 340 -13.45 20.43 6.22
C LEU A 340 -12.62 19.31 6.87
N PRO A 341 -11.84 18.52 6.11
CA PRO A 341 -11.18 17.33 6.65
C PRO A 341 -10.17 17.62 7.74
N LEU A 342 -9.90 16.59 8.57
CA LEU A 342 -8.84 16.63 9.57
C LEU A 342 -7.47 16.78 8.91
N GLU A 343 -6.64 17.66 9.49
CA GLU A 343 -5.22 17.72 9.18
C GLU A 343 -4.43 16.92 10.20
N ILE A 344 -3.72 15.88 9.74
CA ILE A 344 -3.00 14.95 10.61
C ILE A 344 -1.51 15.00 10.31
N TYR A 345 -0.74 14.94 11.38
CA TYR A 345 0.71 14.97 11.37
C TYR A 345 1.23 13.78 12.16
N LEU A 346 2.14 13.00 11.58
CA LEU A 346 2.87 11.93 12.25
C LEU A 346 4.35 12.30 12.35
N ASN A 347 4.87 12.33 13.57
CA ASN A 347 6.27 12.65 13.87
C ASN A 347 6.78 13.96 13.25
N GLY A 348 5.89 14.95 13.08
CA GLY A 348 6.22 16.25 12.49
C GLY A 348 5.94 16.36 10.99
N THR A 349 5.61 15.26 10.32
CA THR A 349 5.28 15.24 8.89
C THR A 349 3.77 15.27 8.69
N ARG A 350 3.27 16.27 7.95
CA ARG A 350 1.86 16.32 7.55
C ARG A 350 1.55 15.17 6.60
N LEU A 351 0.46 14.45 6.85
CA LEU A 351 -0.03 13.46 5.89
C LEU A 351 -0.64 14.20 4.70
N ALA A 352 -0.02 14.05 3.53
CA ALA A 352 -0.54 14.63 2.29
C ALA A 352 -1.71 13.77 1.79
N THR A 353 -2.87 13.93 2.42
CA THR A 353 -4.11 13.25 2.06
C THR A 353 -5.18 14.27 1.62
N THR A 354 -6.11 13.86 0.77
CA THR A 354 -7.32 14.64 0.46
C THR A 354 -8.23 14.79 1.66
N GLY A 355 -7.93 14.08 2.75
CA GLY A 355 -8.44 14.33 4.08
C GLY A 355 -8.87 13.07 4.79
N ILE A 356 -8.81 13.12 6.12
CA ILE A 356 -9.60 12.22 6.96
C ILE A 356 -10.91 12.96 7.23
N GLU A 357 -11.91 12.66 6.41
CA GLU A 357 -13.21 13.34 6.42
C GLU A 357 -13.89 13.21 7.77
N ALA A 358 -14.65 14.23 8.17
CA ALA A 358 -15.58 14.07 9.26
C ALA A 358 -16.60 12.97 8.98
N THR A 359 -17.01 12.35 10.07
CA THR A 359 -18.00 11.30 10.03
C THR A 359 -19.41 11.88 10.00
N THR A 360 -20.28 11.16 9.31
CA THR A 360 -21.72 11.41 9.30
C THR A 360 -22.32 11.28 10.70
N SER A 361 -23.59 11.66 10.84
CA SER A 361 -24.34 11.52 12.10
C SER A 361 -23.74 12.33 13.27
N HIS A 362 -23.32 13.56 13.00
CA HIS A 362 -22.75 14.46 14.00
C HIS A 362 -21.58 13.81 14.79
N GLY A 363 -20.71 13.09 14.07
CA GLY A 363 -19.48 12.55 14.65
C GLY A 363 -19.73 11.33 15.51
N ASN A 364 -20.94 10.78 15.49
CA ASN A 364 -21.32 9.62 16.29
C ASN A 364 -21.01 8.29 15.59
N GLU A 365 -20.76 8.33 14.29
CA GLU A 365 -20.32 7.17 13.52
C GLU A 365 -18.80 7.07 13.48
N ILE A 366 -18.30 5.84 13.40
CA ILE A 366 -16.89 5.54 13.19
C ILE A 366 -16.66 5.41 11.69
N GLN A 367 -15.72 6.18 11.16
CA GLN A 367 -15.14 5.95 9.84
C GLN A 367 -13.70 5.47 9.95
N TYR A 368 -13.29 4.67 8.98
CA TYR A 368 -11.96 4.07 8.93
C TYR A 368 -11.17 4.63 7.76
N PHE A 369 -9.89 4.82 7.97
CA PHE A 369 -8.95 5.36 7.00
C PHE A 369 -7.69 4.51 7.03
N ASP A 370 -7.40 3.90 5.91
CA ASP A 370 -6.15 3.17 5.72
C ASP A 370 -5.04 4.19 5.42
N LEU A 371 -4.00 4.17 6.25
CA LEU A 371 -2.84 5.05 6.20
C LEU A 371 -1.55 4.26 5.94
N ALA A 372 -1.63 3.07 5.36
CA ALA A 372 -0.47 2.22 5.08
C ALA A 372 0.65 2.93 4.30
N PRO A 373 0.38 3.84 3.32
CA PRO A 373 1.45 4.57 2.63
C PRO A 373 2.29 5.50 3.52
N PHE A 374 1.87 5.74 4.77
CA PHE A 374 2.57 6.58 5.74
C PHE A 374 3.29 5.77 6.82
N LEU A 375 3.39 4.44 6.67
CA LEU A 375 4.08 3.55 7.62
C LEU A 375 5.53 3.95 7.88
N ASP A 376 6.23 4.47 6.87
CA ASP A 376 7.63 4.91 6.97
C ASP A 376 7.83 6.14 7.87
N LEU A 377 6.74 6.84 8.24
CA LEU A 377 6.79 7.93 9.21
C LEU A 377 6.85 7.41 10.66
N LEU A 378 6.50 6.14 10.90
CA LEU A 378 6.55 5.53 12.22
C LEU A 378 7.97 5.09 12.58
N GLN A 379 8.28 5.16 13.88
CA GLN A 379 9.57 4.75 14.42
C GLN A 379 9.36 3.80 15.60
N PRO A 380 10.19 2.77 15.81
CA PRO A 380 10.15 1.99 17.06
C PRO A 380 10.24 2.90 18.29
N GLY A 381 9.42 2.63 19.31
CA GLY A 381 9.36 3.44 20.52
C GLY A 381 8.41 4.63 20.39
N VAL A 382 8.82 5.80 20.90
CA VAL A 382 7.92 6.96 21.04
C VAL A 382 7.71 7.68 19.72
N ASN A 383 6.43 7.81 19.36
CA ASN A 383 5.91 8.57 18.22
C ASN A 383 4.97 9.67 18.70
N THR A 384 4.74 10.67 17.86
CA THR A 384 3.78 11.75 18.09
C THR A 384 2.77 11.81 16.96
N ILE A 385 1.48 11.91 17.31
CA ILE A 385 0.42 12.32 16.41
C ILE A 385 -0.09 13.70 16.83
N ALA A 386 -0.31 14.56 15.85
CA ALA A 386 -0.91 15.87 16.01
C ALA A 386 -2.07 15.99 15.02
N VAL A 387 -3.18 16.56 15.47
CA VAL A 387 -4.40 16.70 14.66
C VAL A 387 -4.95 18.10 14.81
N MET A 388 -5.23 18.74 13.67
CA MET A 388 -5.98 19.98 13.60
C MET A 388 -7.34 19.65 12.99
N LEU A 389 -8.39 19.86 13.79
CA LEU A 389 -9.77 19.79 13.35
C LEU A 389 -10.18 21.20 12.93
N ASN A 390 -10.31 21.40 11.62
CA ASN A 390 -10.82 22.65 11.05
C ASN A 390 -12.33 22.75 11.30
N ASN A 391 -12.83 23.96 11.47
CA ASN A 391 -14.24 24.23 11.66
C ASN A 391 -14.65 25.55 10.99
N SER A 392 -15.90 25.63 10.55
CA SER A 392 -16.44 26.86 9.95
C SER A 392 -16.99 27.76 11.06
N ALA A 393 -16.15 28.66 11.57
CA ALA A 393 -16.55 29.63 12.58
C ALA A 393 -17.70 30.55 12.07
N GLY A 394 -18.69 30.82 12.93
CA GLY A 394 -19.72 31.84 12.66
C GLY A 394 -21.07 31.33 12.15
N LEU A 395 -21.35 30.02 12.23
CA LEU A 395 -22.73 29.52 12.13
C LEU A 395 -23.45 29.72 13.47
N ASP A 396 -24.77 29.92 13.44
CA ASP A 396 -25.61 30.00 14.66
C ASP A 396 -25.78 28.65 15.39
N TRP A 397 -25.12 27.61 14.88
CA TRP A 397 -25.07 26.25 15.41
C TRP A 397 -23.67 25.68 15.19
N ASP A 398 -23.14 24.94 16.17
CA ASP A 398 -21.80 24.34 16.10
C ASP A 398 -21.82 22.97 16.77
N ASP A 399 -21.72 21.93 15.94
CA ASP A 399 -21.62 20.54 16.37
C ASP A 399 -20.18 20.07 16.11
N VAL A 400 -19.38 20.00 17.17
CA VAL A 400 -17.97 19.59 17.11
C VAL A 400 -17.78 18.28 17.86
N ALA A 401 -17.04 17.37 17.26
CA ALA A 401 -16.67 16.09 17.81
C ALA A 401 -15.24 15.75 17.40
N PHE A 402 -14.45 15.24 18.35
CA PHE A 402 -13.13 14.68 18.08
C PHE A 402 -12.86 13.47 18.97
N ASP A 403 -12.71 12.32 18.34
CA ASP A 403 -12.03 11.14 18.88
C ASP A 403 -11.39 10.40 17.70
N VAL A 404 -10.14 9.97 17.87
CA VAL A 404 -9.44 9.19 16.86
C VAL A 404 -8.70 8.05 17.53
N SER A 405 -8.66 6.91 16.86
CA SER A 405 -7.84 5.76 17.22
C SER A 405 -6.85 5.44 16.12
N LEU A 406 -5.75 4.80 16.50
CA LEU A 406 -4.70 4.37 15.60
C LEU A 406 -4.32 2.93 15.94
N LYS A 407 -4.34 2.06 14.95
CA LYS A 407 -3.96 0.65 15.07
C LYS A 407 -2.95 0.28 14.01
N THR A 408 -2.15 -0.74 14.31
CA THR A 408 -1.19 -1.28 13.35
C THR A 408 -1.11 -2.79 13.42
N ILE A 409 -0.66 -3.42 12.34
CA ILE A 409 -0.27 -4.82 12.32
C ILE A 409 1.23 -4.89 12.05
N VAL A 410 1.92 -5.71 12.85
CA VAL A 410 3.34 -6.00 12.63
C VAL A 410 3.51 -6.66 11.27
N LYS A 411 4.47 -6.19 10.47
CA LYS A 411 4.84 -6.87 9.25
C LYS A 411 5.45 -8.21 9.64
N SER A 412 4.71 -9.28 9.42
CA SER A 412 5.24 -10.61 9.67
C SER A 412 6.42 -10.84 8.74
N THR A 413 7.63 -10.86 9.30
CA THR A 413 8.83 -11.38 8.63
C THR A 413 8.75 -12.90 8.47
N SER A 414 7.71 -13.52 9.01
CA SER A 414 7.32 -14.93 8.85
C SER A 414 6.27 -15.10 7.75
N ARG A 415 6.29 -14.29 6.68
CA ARG A 415 5.90 -14.89 5.40
C ARG A 415 7.01 -15.85 5.05
N THR A 416 6.68 -17.13 5.02
CA THR A 416 7.53 -18.15 4.42
C THR A 416 7.81 -17.72 2.98
N SER A 417 8.91 -16.99 2.76
CA SER A 417 9.47 -16.84 1.43
C SER A 417 9.56 -18.25 0.85
N LEU A 418 9.11 -18.43 -0.40
CA LEU A 418 9.29 -19.73 -1.04
C LEU A 418 10.77 -20.09 -0.94
N SER A 419 11.08 -21.11 -0.15
CA SER A 419 12.44 -21.48 0.19
C SER A 419 12.58 -22.98 0.15
N ILE A 420 13.73 -23.44 -0.34
CA ILE A 420 14.12 -24.82 -0.24
C ILE A 420 14.76 -24.99 1.14
N GLY A 421 14.02 -25.55 2.09
CA GLY A 421 14.49 -25.83 3.44
C GLY A 421 15.53 -26.95 3.48
N SER A 422 15.45 -27.92 2.56
CA SER A 422 16.51 -28.92 2.37
C SER A 422 16.47 -29.54 0.97
N ILE A 423 17.65 -29.96 0.50
CA ILE A 423 17.84 -30.77 -0.72
C ILE A 423 18.46 -32.10 -0.29
N SER A 424 17.79 -33.21 -0.57
CA SER A 424 18.31 -34.56 -0.27
C SER A 424 18.35 -35.43 -1.51
N ALA A 425 19.39 -36.26 -1.61
CA ALA A 425 19.44 -37.31 -2.62
C ALA A 425 18.69 -38.53 -2.08
N GLU A 426 17.64 -38.93 -2.79
CA GLU A 426 16.72 -39.98 -2.37
C GLU A 426 16.79 -41.17 -3.34
N PRO A 427 16.85 -42.42 -2.85
CA PRO A 427 16.76 -43.60 -3.69
C PRO A 427 15.48 -43.56 -4.52
N GLY A 428 15.59 -43.84 -5.82
CA GLY A 428 14.44 -43.70 -6.68
C GLY A 428 13.30 -44.65 -6.31
N ALA A 429 12.09 -44.13 -6.17
CA ALA A 429 10.91 -44.89 -5.75
C ALA A 429 10.55 -46.04 -6.72
N ALA A 430 11.16 -47.19 -6.47
CA ALA A 430 10.55 -48.51 -6.53
C ALA A 430 11.19 -49.33 -5.42
N ALA A 431 10.40 -50.10 -4.67
CA ALA A 431 10.81 -50.87 -3.50
C ALA A 431 11.81 -52.04 -3.78
N SER A 432 12.77 -51.86 -4.69
CA SER A 432 13.84 -52.80 -5.01
C SER A 432 15.05 -52.09 -5.66
N VAL A 433 15.94 -51.52 -4.85
CA VAL A 433 17.42 -51.38 -5.00
C VAL A 433 18.04 -51.15 -6.41
N SER A 434 17.36 -50.52 -7.37
CA SER A 434 17.96 -50.27 -8.70
C SER A 434 17.35 -49.11 -9.50
N GLY A 435 16.53 -48.26 -8.88
CA GLY A 435 16.00 -47.05 -9.52
C GLY A 435 17.06 -45.95 -9.63
N PRO A 436 16.99 -45.08 -10.64
CA PRO A 436 17.89 -43.93 -10.73
C PRO A 436 17.67 -42.98 -9.55
N MET A 437 18.76 -42.31 -9.11
CA MET A 437 18.75 -41.34 -8.02
C MET A 437 17.80 -40.17 -8.30
N GLN A 438 17.13 -39.67 -7.26
CA GLN A 438 16.20 -38.56 -7.31
C GLN A 438 16.61 -37.49 -6.30
N ILE A 439 16.13 -36.26 -6.48
CA ILE A 439 16.33 -35.18 -5.52
C ILE A 439 15.00 -34.81 -4.87
N GLY A 440 14.94 -34.94 -3.55
CA GLY A 440 13.86 -34.41 -2.72
C GLY A 440 14.12 -32.95 -2.37
N LEU A 441 13.14 -32.10 -2.61
CA LEU A 441 13.11 -30.70 -2.19
C LEU A 441 12.04 -30.55 -1.10
N ASN A 442 12.45 -30.16 0.10
CA ASN A 442 11.50 -29.69 1.12
C ASN A 442 11.35 -28.18 0.97
N LEU A 443 10.13 -27.76 0.66
CA LEU A 443 9.79 -26.39 0.33
C LEU A 443 8.89 -25.80 1.41
N SER A 444 9.12 -24.53 1.73
CA SER A 444 8.19 -23.75 2.53
C SER A 444 7.66 -22.64 1.64
N ALA A 445 6.34 -22.55 1.45
CA ALA A 445 5.67 -21.54 0.62
C ALA A 445 4.60 -20.80 1.45
N PRO A 446 4.16 -19.59 1.05
CA PRO A 446 2.96 -18.99 1.62
C PRO A 446 1.72 -19.86 1.36
N PRO A 447 0.73 -19.92 2.26
CA PRO A 447 -0.58 -20.49 1.91
C PRO A 447 -1.26 -19.66 0.81
N ASP A 448 -2.15 -20.31 0.05
CA ASP A 448 -2.92 -19.76 -1.07
C ASP A 448 -2.08 -19.10 -2.16
N SER A 449 -0.94 -19.71 -2.49
CA SER A 449 -0.01 -19.17 -3.47
C SER A 449 0.38 -20.19 -4.54
N LEU A 450 0.65 -19.68 -5.75
CA LEU A 450 1.03 -20.45 -6.93
C LEU A 450 2.47 -20.14 -7.32
N TRP A 451 3.28 -21.18 -7.52
CA TRP A 451 4.70 -21.04 -7.78
C TRP A 451 5.20 -22.03 -8.82
N ARG A 452 6.28 -21.68 -9.48
CA ARG A 452 6.99 -22.50 -10.45
C ARG A 452 8.37 -22.86 -9.92
N VAL A 453 8.69 -24.15 -9.87
CA VAL A 453 10.03 -24.66 -9.53
C VAL A 453 10.75 -25.05 -10.80
N GLU A 454 11.95 -24.52 -10.99
CA GLU A 454 12.78 -24.83 -12.15
C GLU A 454 14.16 -25.35 -11.73
N SER A 455 14.80 -26.16 -12.59
CA SER A 455 16.14 -26.68 -12.36
C SER A 455 17.07 -26.49 -13.57
N ALA A 456 18.37 -26.40 -13.31
CA ALA A 456 19.43 -26.33 -14.33
C ALA A 456 20.68 -27.11 -13.90
N ASN A 457 21.49 -27.56 -14.86
CA ASN A 457 22.79 -28.19 -14.58
C ASN A 457 23.91 -27.15 -14.33
N GLN A 458 23.67 -25.90 -14.71
CA GLN A 458 24.57 -24.77 -14.53
C GLN A 458 23.76 -23.57 -14.03
N ILE A 459 24.36 -22.73 -13.20
CA ILE A 459 23.69 -21.54 -12.64
C ILE A 459 23.20 -20.56 -13.72
N THR A 460 23.82 -20.58 -14.90
CA THR A 460 23.47 -19.76 -16.06
C THR A 460 22.31 -20.34 -16.90
N GLY A 461 21.76 -21.50 -16.52
CA GLY A 461 20.74 -22.21 -17.30
C GLY A 461 21.33 -23.19 -18.33
N PRO A 462 20.51 -23.72 -19.27
CA PRO A 462 19.09 -23.41 -19.46
C PRO A 462 18.23 -23.93 -18.30
N TRP A 463 17.31 -23.09 -17.82
CA TRP A 463 16.37 -23.42 -16.76
C TRP A 463 15.15 -24.14 -17.32
N GLN A 464 14.71 -25.19 -16.65
CA GLN A 464 13.59 -26.01 -17.09
C GLN A 464 12.62 -26.26 -15.94
N LEU A 465 11.33 -26.26 -16.26
CA LEU A 465 10.27 -26.56 -15.32
C LEU A 465 10.49 -27.93 -14.68
N VAL A 466 10.39 -27.97 -13.36
CA VAL A 466 10.24 -29.20 -12.58
C VAL A 466 8.76 -29.39 -12.29
N GLU A 467 8.11 -28.41 -11.65
CA GLU A 467 6.67 -28.49 -11.34
C GLU A 467 6.08 -27.10 -11.07
N VAL A 468 4.76 -26.99 -11.16
CA VAL A 468 3.98 -25.86 -10.65
C VAL A 468 3.33 -26.29 -9.34
N ILE A 469 3.56 -25.54 -8.28
CA ILE A 469 3.10 -25.85 -6.93
C ILE A 469 1.99 -24.87 -6.54
N THR A 470 0.84 -25.41 -6.16
CA THR A 470 -0.21 -24.69 -5.45
C THR A 470 -0.12 -25.06 -3.98
N ASN A 471 0.18 -24.10 -3.12
CA ASN A 471 0.13 -24.34 -1.68
C ASN A 471 -1.22 -23.91 -1.11
N SER A 472 -2.14 -24.86 -0.90
CA SER A 472 -3.45 -24.59 -0.30
C SER A 472 -3.47 -24.74 1.23
N SER A 473 -2.31 -24.89 1.88
CA SER A 473 -2.22 -25.10 3.34
C SER A 473 -0.96 -24.45 3.95
N THR A 474 -0.84 -24.47 5.28
CA THR A 474 0.32 -23.93 6.00
C THR A 474 1.49 -24.93 6.16
N GLY A 475 1.45 -26.08 5.47
CA GLY A 475 2.43 -27.16 5.62
C GLY A 475 3.68 -27.03 4.75
N THR A 476 4.73 -27.80 5.09
CA THR A 476 5.91 -28.02 4.22
C THR A 476 5.49 -28.85 3.02
N LEU A 477 5.88 -28.41 1.82
CA LEU A 477 5.62 -29.11 0.55
C LEU A 477 6.86 -29.93 0.19
N THR A 478 6.67 -31.15 -0.30
CA THR A 478 7.77 -31.98 -0.80
C THR A 478 7.63 -32.16 -2.30
N LEU A 479 8.68 -31.81 -3.05
CA LEU A 479 8.76 -31.99 -4.49
C LEU A 479 9.91 -32.94 -4.84
N GLN A 480 9.73 -33.76 -5.88
CA GLN A 480 10.78 -34.67 -6.34
C GLN A 480 11.22 -34.34 -7.79
N ASP A 481 12.52 -34.13 -7.96
CA ASP A 481 13.16 -34.01 -9.27
C ASP A 481 13.75 -35.36 -9.70
N TYR A 482 13.08 -35.98 -10.68
CA TYR A 482 13.43 -37.26 -11.28
C TYR A 482 14.23 -37.11 -12.59
N GLY A 483 14.61 -35.89 -13.00
CA GLY A 483 15.06 -35.64 -14.37
C GLY A 483 13.91 -35.48 -15.37
N GLN A 484 12.81 -34.87 -14.93
CA GLN A 484 11.64 -34.59 -15.76
C GLN A 484 12.02 -33.79 -17.01
N ASN A 485 11.20 -33.87 -18.08
CA ASN A 485 11.45 -33.23 -19.38
C ASN A 485 12.67 -33.76 -20.16
N GLY A 486 12.91 -35.08 -20.08
CA GLY A 486 13.91 -35.78 -20.89
C GLY A 486 15.35 -35.66 -20.40
N ARG A 487 15.57 -35.23 -19.15
CA ARG A 487 16.90 -35.14 -18.54
C ARG A 487 17.28 -36.44 -17.84
N THR A 488 18.59 -36.68 -17.77
CA THR A 488 19.11 -37.73 -16.91
C THR A 488 18.83 -37.39 -15.44
N PRO A 489 18.40 -38.38 -14.64
CA PRO A 489 18.20 -38.19 -13.21
C PRO A 489 19.49 -37.66 -12.54
N PRO A 490 19.38 -36.72 -11.58
CA PRO A 490 20.52 -36.16 -10.87
C PRO A 490 21.39 -37.24 -10.22
N SER A 491 22.71 -37.16 -10.37
CA SER A 491 23.65 -38.15 -9.80
C SER A 491 24.02 -37.88 -8.33
N SER A 492 23.77 -36.65 -7.85
CA SER A 492 23.98 -36.21 -6.46
C SER A 492 23.25 -34.88 -6.19
N SER A 493 23.11 -34.50 -4.92
CA SER A 493 22.50 -33.22 -4.51
C SER A 493 23.24 -31.97 -5.02
N GLY A 494 24.52 -32.08 -5.35
CA GLY A 494 25.32 -30.99 -5.93
C GLY A 494 25.26 -30.88 -7.46
N SER A 495 24.55 -31.79 -8.15
CA SER A 495 24.54 -31.85 -9.62
C SER A 495 23.52 -30.91 -10.27
N ARG A 496 22.68 -30.22 -9.48
CA ARG A 496 21.61 -29.34 -9.98
C ARG A 496 21.46 -28.06 -9.17
N PHE A 497 21.09 -27.01 -9.88
CA PHE A 497 20.65 -25.74 -9.33
C PHE A 497 19.13 -25.68 -9.42
N TYR A 498 18.49 -25.10 -8.40
CA TYR A 498 17.05 -24.91 -8.35
C TYR A 498 16.73 -23.43 -8.17
N ARG A 499 15.65 -22.97 -8.78
CA ARG A 499 15.07 -21.64 -8.53
C ARG A 499 13.56 -21.73 -8.39
N LEU A 500 13.01 -20.79 -7.65
CA LEU A 500 11.62 -20.71 -7.26
C LEU A 500 11.08 -19.39 -7.81
N ILE A 501 9.98 -19.42 -8.56
CA ILE A 501 9.47 -18.26 -9.31
C ILE A 501 7.97 -18.13 -9.02
N PRO A 502 7.44 -16.93 -8.72
CA PRO A 502 5.98 -16.72 -8.70
C PRO A 502 5.39 -17.08 -10.06
N ASN A 503 4.23 -17.75 -10.09
CA ASN A 503 3.60 -18.14 -11.35
C ASN A 503 2.34 -17.35 -11.65
#